data_AF-A0A7J6D7L9-F1
#
_entry.id   AF-A0A7J6D7L9-F1
#
_cell.length_a   1.000
_cell.length_b   1.000
_cell.length_c   1.000
_cell.angle_alpha   90.00
_cell.angle_beta   90.00
_cell.angle_gamma   90.00
#
_symmetry.space_group_name_H-M   'P 1'
#
loop_
_entity.id
_entity.type
_entity.pdbx_description
1 polymer ?
#
loop_
_entity_poly.entity_id
_entity_poly.type
_entity_poly.pdbx_seq_one_letter_code
_entity_poly.pdbx_strand_id
1 'polypeptide(L)' 'MLEKHPAPQSHLGEVMVGGLTSEPTEVEQKLAQKKPRRKCRLCGKCTPFMCEACQVPLCVILDRNCLKSYHS' A
#
# COMPACT_ATOMS: atom_id res chain seq x y z
N MET A 1 33.11 -54.05 1.17
CA MET A 1 34.02 -53.52 2.21
C MET A 1 33.14 -52.80 3.21
N LEU A 2 32.85 -53.46 4.33
CA LEU A 2 33.39 -53.09 5.64
C LEU A 2 32.83 -51.70 6.03
N GLU A 3 31.62 -51.66 6.55
CA GLU A 3 31.29 -51.71 7.99
C GLU A 3 31.35 -50.32 8.66
N LYS A 4 30.48 -50.17 9.66
CA LYS A 4 30.62 -49.30 10.84
C LYS A 4 30.29 -47.82 10.74
N HIS A 5 29.46 -47.27 11.62
CA HIS A 5 28.54 -47.76 12.67
C HIS A 5 27.79 -46.48 13.16
N PRO A 6 26.74 -46.60 14.00
CA PRO A 6 25.77 -45.53 14.30
C PRO A 6 26.14 -44.69 15.54
N ALA A 7 25.52 -43.52 15.71
CA ALA A 7 25.10 -42.90 16.99
C ALA A 7 24.72 -41.40 16.78
N PRO A 8 23.99 -40.74 17.69
CA PRO A 8 23.04 -41.23 18.70
C PRO A 8 21.67 -40.52 18.62
N GLN A 9 20.65 -41.16 19.20
CA GLN A 9 19.44 -40.48 19.67
C GLN A 9 19.74 -39.64 20.91
N SER A 10 19.03 -38.51 21.07
CA SER A 10 18.67 -37.75 22.29
C SER A 10 18.57 -36.27 21.90
N HIS A 11 17.67 -35.40 22.36
CA HIS A 11 16.61 -35.44 23.36
C HIS A 11 16.06 -34.00 23.44
N LEU A 12 14.74 -33.86 23.51
CA LEU A 12 13.94 -32.67 23.88
C LEU A 12 13.94 -31.43 22.98
N GLY A 13 12.72 -31.00 22.65
CA GLY A 13 12.42 -29.62 22.29
C GLY A 13 11.18 -29.47 21.44
N GLU A 14 10.01 -29.85 21.93
CA GLU A 14 8.74 -29.36 21.38
C GLU A 14 8.72 -27.83 21.48
N VAL A 15 8.65 -27.15 20.34
CA VAL A 15 8.11 -25.79 20.27
C VAL A 15 6.86 -25.84 19.41
N MET A 16 5.71 -25.85 20.07
CA MET A 16 4.43 -25.56 19.43
C MET A 16 4.50 -24.14 18.87
N VAL A 17 4.58 -24.00 17.54
CA VAL A 17 4.22 -22.74 16.89
C VAL A 17 2.78 -22.87 16.44
N GLY A 18 1.86 -22.50 17.34
CA GLY A 18 0.49 -22.18 17.01
C GLY A 18 0.46 -20.98 16.08
N GLY A 19 0.47 -21.24 14.77
CA GLY A 19 0.17 -20.24 13.76
C GLY A 19 -1.34 -20.10 13.62
N LEU A 20 -1.89 -19.13 14.34
CA LEU A 20 -3.25 -18.64 14.19
C LEU A 20 -3.57 -18.48 12.69
N THR A 21 -4.60 -19.19 12.21
CA THR A 21 -5.26 -18.81 10.97
C THR A 21 -5.89 -17.44 11.19
N SER A 22 -5.18 -16.38 10.85
CA SER A 22 -5.70 -15.02 10.94
C SER A 22 -6.76 -14.83 9.85
N GLU A 23 -8.02 -14.98 10.23
CA GLU A 23 -9.12 -14.44 9.44
C GLU A 23 -8.92 -12.92 9.32
N PRO A 24 -9.06 -12.35 8.11
CA PRO A 24 -8.86 -10.92 7.92
C PRO A 24 -9.93 -10.16 8.71
N THR A 25 -9.49 -9.41 9.71
CA THR A 25 -10.36 -8.58 10.54
C THR A 25 -10.97 -7.45 9.71
N GLU A 26 -12.26 -7.17 9.91
CA GLU A 26 -13.06 -6.12 9.23
C GLU A 26 -12.39 -4.72 9.28
N VAL A 27 -11.49 -4.49 10.24
CA VAL A 27 -10.76 -3.23 10.42
C VAL A 27 -9.78 -2.92 9.28
N GLU A 28 -9.25 -3.93 8.59
CA GLU A 28 -8.28 -3.73 7.50
C GLU A 28 -8.95 -3.26 6.20
N GLN A 29 -10.21 -3.65 5.99
CA GLN A 29 -10.98 -3.32 4.79
C GLN A 29 -11.33 -1.83 4.70
N LYS A 30 -11.39 -1.13 5.84
CA LYS A 30 -11.70 0.31 5.91
C LYS A 30 -10.56 1.21 5.43
N LEU A 31 -9.30 0.74 5.49
CA LEU A 31 -8.14 1.50 5.01
C LEU A 31 -7.95 1.41 3.48
N ALA A 32 -8.50 0.36 2.86
CA ALA A 32 -8.42 0.12 1.42
C ALA A 32 -9.35 1.03 0.60
N GLN A 33 -10.30 1.73 1.23
CA GLN A 33 -11.20 2.66 0.55
C GLN A 33 -10.61 4.08 0.41
N LYS A 34 -9.29 4.19 0.26
CA LYS A 34 -8.65 5.44 -0.20
C LYS A 34 -8.97 5.62 -1.69
N LYS A 35 -10.00 6.41 -2.00
CA LYS A 35 -10.32 6.83 -3.37
C LYS A 35 -9.03 7.24 -4.10
N PRO A 36 -8.82 6.83 -5.37
CA PRO A 36 -7.61 7.17 -6.10
C PRO A 36 -7.42 8.69 -6.13
N ARG A 37 -6.34 9.17 -5.50
CA ARG A 37 -6.04 10.61 -5.47
C ARG A 37 -5.53 11.03 -6.84
N ARG A 38 -6.30 11.87 -7.53
CA ARG A 38 -5.90 12.47 -8.81
C ARG A 38 -4.68 13.38 -8.58
N LYS A 39 -3.78 13.43 -9.56
CA LYS A 39 -2.59 14.29 -9.55
C LYS A 39 -2.80 15.48 -10.48
N CYS A 40 -2.39 16.66 -10.03
CA CYS A 40 -2.43 17.87 -10.83
C CYS A 40 -1.54 17.71 -12.07
N ARG A 41 -2.06 18.06 -13.24
CA ARG A 41 -1.33 17.97 -14.51
C ARG A 41 -0.08 18.86 -14.54
N LEU A 42 -0.11 20.01 -13.87
CA LEU A 42 0.99 20.97 -13.89
C LEU A 42 2.07 20.68 -12.84
N CYS A 43 1.67 20.46 -11.58
CA CYS A 43 2.64 20.33 -10.48
C CYS A 43 2.77 18.90 -9.92
N GLY A 44 2.05 17.92 -10.44
CA GLY A 44 2.11 16.50 -10.04
C GLY A 44 1.60 16.19 -8.63
N LYS A 45 1.26 17.21 -7.82
CA LYS A 45 0.75 17.01 -6.45
C LYS A 45 -0.71 16.57 -6.46
N CYS A 46 -1.14 15.90 -5.40
CA CYS A 46 -2.54 15.46 -5.28
C CYS A 46 -3.50 16.67 -5.34
N THR A 47 -4.59 16.54 -6.09
CA THR A 47 -5.65 17.55 -6.18
C THR A 47 -7.02 16.87 -6.14
N PRO A 48 -7.98 17.38 -5.34
CA PRO A 48 -9.36 16.92 -5.40
C PRO A 48 -10.14 17.57 -6.57
N PHE A 49 -9.58 18.62 -7.19
CA PHE A 49 -10.25 19.42 -8.21
C PHE A 49 -10.00 18.90 -9.62
N MET A 50 -11.01 19.06 -10.47
CA MET A 50 -11.01 18.75 -11.89
C MET A 50 -11.58 19.97 -12.61
N CYS A 51 -10.89 20.50 -13.63
CA CYS A 51 -11.47 21.53 -14.48
C CYS A 51 -12.64 20.94 -15.26
N GLU A 52 -13.82 21.55 -15.21
CA GLU A 52 -15.03 21.02 -15.87
C GLU A 52 -14.97 21.17 -17.39
N ALA A 53 -14.46 22.30 -17.88
CA ALA A 53 -14.35 22.57 -19.31
C ALA A 53 -13.32 21.66 -20.01
N CYS A 54 -12.17 21.44 -19.36
CA CYS A 54 -11.06 20.69 -19.94
C CYS A 54 -10.97 19.24 -19.44
N GLN A 55 -11.73 18.86 -18.42
CA GLN A 55 -11.66 17.55 -17.77
C GLN A 55 -10.22 17.16 -17.38
N VAL A 56 -9.47 18.11 -16.82
CA VAL A 56 -8.09 17.89 -16.34
C VAL A 56 -7.98 18.14 -14.84
N PRO A 57 -7.24 17.28 -14.10
CA PRO A 57 -6.99 17.53 -12.69
C PRO A 57 -5.99 18.69 -12.54
N LEU A 58 -6.42 19.78 -11.92
CA LEU A 58 -5.59 20.97 -11.68
C LEU A 58 -5.75 21.45 -10.23
N CYS A 59 -4.70 22.06 -9.66
CA CYS A 59 -4.80 22.68 -8.34
C CYS A 59 -5.45 24.06 -8.44
N VAL A 60 -6.37 24.37 -7.51
CA VAL A 60 -6.93 25.73 -7.28
C VAL A 60 -6.39 26.38 -6.01
N ILE A 61 -5.27 25.86 -5.48
CA ILE A 61 -4.59 26.40 -4.30
C ILE A 61 -4.02 27.77 -4.66
N LEU A 62 -4.32 28.81 -3.87
CA LEU A 62 -3.94 30.21 -4.15
C LEU A 62 -2.45 30.38 -4.50
N ASP A 63 -1.56 29.69 -3.80
CA ASP A 63 -0.11 29.74 -3.99
C ASP A 63 0.34 29.27 -5.39
N ARG A 64 -0.24 28.18 -5.91
CA ARG A 64 0.19 27.60 -7.20
C ARG A 64 -0.69 28.01 -8.36
N ASN A 65 -1.97 28.23 -8.08
CA ASN A 65 -3.00 28.64 -9.01
C ASN A 65 -2.90 27.96 -10.40
N CYS A 66 -2.71 26.63 -10.39
CA CYS A 66 -2.46 25.84 -11.60
C CYS A 66 -3.63 25.93 -12.58
N LEU A 67 -4.86 26.06 -12.07
CA LEU A 67 -6.03 26.26 -12.92
C LEU A 67 -5.91 27.54 -13.74
N LYS A 68 -5.62 28.69 -13.11
CA LYS A 68 -5.44 29.96 -13.83
C LYS A 68 -4.27 29.87 -14.82
N SER A 69 -3.14 29.32 -14.39
CA SER A 69 -1.95 29.18 -15.24
C SER A 69 -2.18 28.31 -16.49
N TYR A 70 -3.10 27.36 -16.43
CA TYR A 70 -3.47 26.50 -17.57
C TYR A 70 -4.38 27.21 -18.58
N HIS A 71 -5.12 28.23 -18.15
CA HIS A 71 -6.11 28.97 -18.95
C HIS A 71 -5.68 30.42 -19.28
N SER A 72 -4.45 30.79 -18.92
CA SER A 72 -3.87 32.10 -19.26
C SER A 72 -3.24 32.09 -20.65
#